data_AF-A0A8F9TSX1-F1
#
_entry.id   AF-A0A8F9TSX1-F1
#
_cell.length_a   1.000
_cell.length_b   1.000
_cell.length_c   1.000
_cell.angle_alpha   90.00
_cell.angle_beta   90.00
_cell.angle_gamma   90.00
#
_symmetry.space_group_name_H-M   'P 1'
#
loop_
_entity.id
_entity.type
_entity.pdbx_description
1 polymer ?
#
loop_
_entity_poly.entity_id
_entity_poly.type
_entity_poly.pdbx_seq_one_letter_code
_entity_poly.pdbx_strand_id
1 'polypeptide(L)'
;MKRFLLPLLAVTTVFSAGCFHFRKKDRKPKENPAIATQVEEEFKQRWIEKRGAELVSKGVRPDLAREQALNEFRVRYGYTNAAFK
;
A
#
# COMPACT_ATOMS: atom_id res chain seq x y z
N MET A 1 47.04 19.19 -16.04
CA MET A 1 46.47 19.76 -17.28
C MET A 1 45.70 18.66 -18.00
N LYS A 2 44.38 18.58 -17.78
CA LYS A 2 43.32 19.00 -18.73
C LYS A 2 43.31 18.18 -20.04
N ARG A 3 42.68 17.00 -19.99
CA ARG A 3 41.94 16.33 -21.09
C ARG A 3 40.93 15.37 -20.41
N PHE A 4 39.89 15.84 -19.74
CA PHE A 4 38.58 16.21 -20.31
C PHE A 4 38.11 15.29 -21.44
N LEU A 5 36.89 14.78 -21.22
CA LEU A 5 35.89 14.39 -22.20
C LEU A 5 36.16 13.06 -22.89
N LEU A 6 35.49 12.00 -22.43
CA LEU A 6 34.92 10.89 -23.22
C LEU A 6 34.49 9.74 -22.27
N PRO A 7 33.52 9.97 -21.37
CA PRO A 7 32.46 8.96 -21.31
C PRO A 7 31.11 9.68 -21.32
N LEU A 8 30.80 10.33 -22.45
CA LEU A 8 29.51 10.98 -22.66
C LEU A 8 28.93 10.56 -24.02
N LEU A 9 28.94 9.25 -24.32
CA LEU A 9 28.27 8.75 -25.53
C LEU A 9 28.01 7.23 -25.49
N ALA A 10 27.38 6.73 -24.42
CA ALA A 10 26.91 5.34 -24.37
C ALA A 10 25.59 5.19 -23.58
N VAL A 11 24.68 6.17 -23.69
CA VAL A 11 23.42 6.21 -22.89
C VAL A 11 22.15 6.04 -23.73
N THR A 12 22.19 5.80 -25.05
CA THR A 12 20.98 5.94 -25.88
C THR A 12 20.54 4.75 -26.73
N THR A 13 20.99 3.53 -26.47
CA THR A 13 20.43 2.33 -27.11
C THR A 13 20.54 1.18 -26.11
N VAL A 14 19.51 0.79 -25.35
CA VAL A 14 18.48 -0.16 -25.78
C VAL A 14 17.23 0.06 -24.91
N PHE A 15 16.28 0.86 -25.38
CA PHE A 15 14.94 0.97 -24.79
C PHE A 15 13.87 0.66 -25.86
N SER A 16 14.06 -0.44 -26.60
CA SER A 16 13.13 -0.85 -27.66
C SER A 16 13.03 -2.37 -27.78
N ALA A 17 12.52 -3.02 -26.74
CA ALA A 17 11.98 -4.39 -26.84
C ALA A 17 10.64 -4.46 -26.10
N GLY A 18 9.69 -3.65 -26.55
CA GLY A 18 8.28 -3.80 -26.20
C GLY A 18 7.49 -4.11 -27.47
N CYS A 19 7.10 -5.37 -27.67
CA CYS A 19 6.00 -5.71 -28.58
C CYS A 19 5.37 -7.07 -28.23
N PHE A 20 4.30 -6.99 -27.43
CA PHE A 20 3.06 -7.78 -27.51
C PHE A 20 3.16 -9.28 -27.84
N HIS A 21 3.25 -10.14 -26.81
CA HIS A 21 2.90 -11.56 -26.99
C HIS A 21 2.10 -12.24 -25.87
N PHE A 22 1.38 -11.49 -25.04
CA PHE A 22 0.44 -12.09 -24.08
C PHE A 22 -0.99 -11.67 -24.35
N ARG A 23 -1.52 -12.03 -25.54
CA ARG A 23 -2.97 -12.21 -25.70
C ARG A 23 -3.38 -13.56 -25.12
N LYS A 24 -3.32 -13.71 -23.78
CA LYS A 24 -4.14 -14.71 -23.10
C LYS A 24 -5.44 -14.02 -22.72
N LYS A 25 -6.46 -14.28 -23.55
CA LYS A 25 -7.89 -14.00 -23.37
C LYS A 25 -8.23 -13.74 -21.89
N ASP A 26 -8.60 -12.50 -21.59
CA ASP A 26 -8.94 -11.98 -20.26
C ASP A 26 -10.03 -12.81 -19.56
N ARG A 27 -9.64 -13.93 -18.94
CA ARG A 27 -10.27 -14.35 -17.70
C ARG A 27 -9.55 -13.54 -16.63
N LYS A 28 -10.08 -12.35 -16.32
CA LYS A 28 -9.76 -11.70 -15.04
C LYS A 28 -9.86 -12.79 -13.98
N PRO A 29 -8.78 -13.11 -13.24
CA PRO A 29 -8.87 -14.05 -12.14
C PRO A 29 -10.06 -13.61 -11.28
N LYS A 30 -11.00 -14.52 -11.04
CA LYS A 30 -12.18 -14.23 -10.22
C LYS A 30 -11.63 -13.76 -8.87
N GLU A 31 -11.75 -12.47 -8.58
CA GLU A 31 -11.24 -11.88 -7.35
C GLU A 31 -11.82 -12.71 -6.21
N ASN A 32 -10.95 -13.42 -5.48
CA ASN A 32 -11.41 -14.26 -4.39
C ASN A 32 -11.79 -13.32 -3.25
N PRO A 33 -13.09 -13.16 -2.93
CA PRO A 33 -13.52 -12.20 -1.91
C PRO A 33 -12.91 -12.53 -0.54
N ALA A 34 -12.54 -13.79 -0.28
CA ALA A 34 -11.88 -14.19 0.96
C ALA A 34 -10.49 -13.55 1.12
N ILE A 35 -9.72 -13.42 0.03
CA ILE A 35 -8.39 -12.80 0.08
C ILE A 35 -8.53 -11.29 0.27
N ALA A 36 -9.48 -10.66 -0.41
CA ALA A 36 -9.77 -9.23 -0.24
C ALA A 36 -10.16 -8.92 1.21
N THR A 37 -11.00 -9.74 1.84
CA THR A 37 -11.39 -9.54 3.25
C THR A 37 -10.23 -9.74 4.21
N GLN A 38 -9.36 -10.73 4.00
CA GLN A 38 -8.21 -10.96 4.87
C GLN A 38 -7.23 -9.78 4.84
N VAL A 39 -6.96 -9.24 3.64
CA VAL A 39 -6.06 -8.09 3.49
C VAL A 39 -6.63 -6.85 4.17
N GLU A 40 -7.94 -6.60 4.05
CA GLU A 40 -8.61 -5.49 4.73
C GLU A 40 -8.55 -5.63 6.26
N GLU A 41 -8.71 -6.84 6.79
CA GLU A 41 -8.62 -7.12 8.23
C GLU A 41 -7.19 -6.93 8.77
N GLU A 42 -6.18 -7.48 8.09
CA GLU A 42 -4.79 -7.29 8.47
C GLU A 42 -4.36 -5.82 8.35
N PHE A 43 -4.89 -5.11 7.36
CA PHE A 43 -4.67 -3.67 7.23
C PHE A 43 -5.28 -2.92 8.42
N LYS A 44 -6.52 -3.23 8.79
CA LYS A 44 -7.18 -2.65 9.96
C LYS A 44 -6.38 -2.85 11.24
N GLN A 45 -5.93 -4.07 11.51
CA GLN A 45 -5.14 -4.38 12.70
C GLN A 45 -3.86 -3.54 12.76
N ARG A 46 -3.04 -3.58 11.70
CA ARG A 46 -1.79 -2.82 11.63
C ARG A 46 -2.00 -1.32 11.71
N TRP A 47 -3.08 -0.82 11.12
CA TRP A 47 -3.42 0.60 11.18
C TRP A 47 -3.82 1.04 12.59
N ILE A 48 -4.67 0.27 13.27
CA ILE A 48 -5.11 0.57 14.65
C ILE A 48 -3.92 0.50 15.60
N GLU A 49 -3.05 -0.49 15.48
CA GLU A 49 -1.84 -0.62 16.30
C GLU A 49 -0.93 0.60 16.14
N LYS A 50 -0.62 0.98 14.90
CA LYS A 50 0.19 2.16 14.62
C LYS A 50 -0.46 3.43 15.18
N ARG A 51 -1.75 3.64 14.90
CA ARG A 51 -2.45 4.85 15.32
C ARG A 51 -2.62 4.92 16.84
N GLY A 52 -2.88 3.78 17.48
CA GLY A 52 -2.91 3.64 18.93
C GLY A 52 -1.57 4.02 19.55
N ALA A 53 -0.46 3.51 19.01
CA ALA A 53 0.89 3.86 19.48
C ALA A 53 1.19 5.37 19.33
N GLU A 54 0.79 5.99 18.21
CA GLU A 54 0.90 7.43 18.03
C GLU A 54 0.08 8.21 19.06
N LEU A 55 -1.13 7.77 19.39
CA LEU A 55 -1.97 8.42 20.39
C LEU A 55 -1.41 8.25 21.80
N VAL A 56 -0.88 7.07 22.14
CA VAL A 56 -0.19 6.85 23.42
C VAL A 56 1.05 7.72 23.54
N SER A 57 1.82 7.90 22.46
CA SER A 57 2.98 8.80 22.44
C SER A 57 2.60 10.27 22.69
N LYS A 58 1.34 10.64 22.42
CA LYS A 58 0.77 11.96 22.71
C LYS A 58 0.16 12.07 24.11
N GLY A 59 0.31 11.04 24.95
CA GLY A 59 -0.19 11.01 26.32
C GLY A 59 -1.64 10.52 26.46
N VAL A 60 -2.26 10.00 25.40
CA VAL A 60 -3.58 9.36 25.49
C VAL A 60 -3.43 8.02 26.18
N ARG A 61 -4.35 7.67 27.09
CA ARG A 61 -4.33 6.35 27.73
C ARG A 61 -4.49 5.23 26.69
N PRO A 62 -3.84 4.06 26.84
CA PRO A 62 -3.86 2.99 25.83
C PRO A 62 -5.26 2.47 25.45
N ASP A 63 -6.16 2.38 26.43
CA ASP A 63 -7.57 2.01 26.23
C ASP A 63 -8.31 3.01 25.34
N LEU A 64 -8.24 4.30 25.70
CA LEU A 64 -8.85 5.38 24.92
C LEU A 64 -8.19 5.55 23.55
N ALA A 65 -6.88 5.37 23.45
CA ALA A 65 -6.13 5.44 22.20
C ALA A 65 -6.60 4.39 21.20
N ARG A 66 -6.87 3.16 21.67
CA ARG A 66 -7.38 2.08 20.83
C ARG A 66 -8.80 2.37 20.35
N GLU A 67 -9.69 2.84 21.23
CA GLU A 67 -11.05 3.22 20.85
C GLU A 67 -11.08 4.39 19.86
N GLN A 68 -10.26 5.40 20.10
CA GLN A 68 -10.11 6.53 19.20
C GLN A 68 -9.58 6.07 17.83
N ALA A 69 -8.56 5.21 17.79
CA ALA A 69 -8.06 4.64 16.55
C ALA A 69 -9.15 3.85 15.82
N LEU A 70 -9.96 3.04 16.51
CA LEU A 70 -11.09 2.32 15.89
C LEU A 70 -12.11 3.28 15.25
N ASN A 71 -12.46 4.36 15.93
CA ASN A 71 -13.40 5.35 15.40
C ASN A 71 -12.81 6.12 14.21
N GLU A 72 -11.55 6.54 14.30
CA GLU A 72 -10.84 7.17 13.17
C GLU A 72 -10.77 6.23 11.96
N PHE A 73 -10.52 4.94 12.17
CA PHE A 73 -10.50 3.93 11.12
C PHE A 73 -11.86 3.83 10.42
N ARG A 74 -12.96 3.77 11.18
CA ARG A 74 -14.32 3.73 10.63
C ARG A 74 -14.64 4.96 9.78
N VAL A 75 -14.26 6.14 10.25
CA VAL A 75 -14.51 7.39 9.51
C VAL A 75 -13.69 7.46 8.23
N ARG A 76 -12.42 7.05 8.26
CA ARG A 76 -11.51 7.14 7.11
C ARG A 76 -11.69 6.01 6.08
N TYR A 77 -11.97 4.80 6.56
CA TYR A 77 -12.01 3.58 5.74
C TYR A 77 -13.38 2.92 5.76
N GLY A 78 -14.45 3.67 6.03
CA GLY A 78 -15.84 3.20 6.03
C GLY A 78 -16.34 2.64 4.70
N TYR A 79 -15.53 2.68 3.64
CA TYR A 79 -15.80 2.02 2.37
C TYR A 79 -15.23 0.58 2.29
N THR A 80 -14.46 0.14 3.30
CA THR A 80 -13.92 -1.22 3.40
C THR A 80 -14.82 -2.11 4.24
N ASN A 81 -14.85 -3.41 3.99
CA ASN A 81 -15.63 -4.35 4.80
C ASN A 81 -15.07 -4.44 6.23
N ALA A 82 -13.76 -4.24 6.39
CA ALA A 82 -13.11 -4.26 7.69
C ALA A 82 -13.58 -3.13 8.64
N ALA A 83 -14.11 -2.01 8.13
CA ALA A 83 -14.56 -0.92 9.00
C ALA A 83 -15.74 -1.30 9.90
N PHE A 84 -16.62 -2.20 9.43
CA PHE A 84 -17.85 -2.58 10.12
C PHE A 84 -17.78 -3.95 10.82
N LYS A 85 -16.71 -4.71 10.57
CA LYS A 85 -16.45 -5.99 11.23
C LYS A 85 -15.87 -5.78 12.63
#